data_AF-A0A0A9DMP1-F1
#
_entry.id   AF-A0A0A9DMP1-F1
#
_cell.length_a   1.000
_cell.length_b   1.000
_cell.length_c   1.000
_cell.angle_alpha   90.00
_cell.angle_beta   90.00
_cell.angle_gamma   90.00
#
_symmetry.space_group_name_H-M   'P 1'
#
loop_
_entity.id
_entity.type
_entity.pdbx_description
1 polymer ?
#
loop_
_entity_poly.entity_id
_entity_poly.type
_entity_poly.pdbx_seq_one_letter_code
_entity_poly.pdbx_strand_id
1 'polypeptide(L)'
;MQNYLVDGGSLPREPLPQSVTGRLPTLAELEDYALEQWERFLLQLINSSQVERGTSFSSSMMRTFQRGLLSSRDGEAPKLTENGFQFLLMETNAQLWYIMREYISSAKERGVDPMELISFLLELSFHTLGAVSKTFLVYHVNHLQTEQ
;
A
#
# COMPACT_ATOMS: atom_id res chain seq x y z
N MET A 1 13.82 -33.80 -26.23
CA MET A 1 14.72 -33.42 -25.13
C MET A 1 15.68 -32.35 -25.61
N GLN A 2 15.21 -31.10 -25.63
CA GLN A 2 15.88 -29.82 -25.95
C GLN A 2 14.72 -28.95 -26.42
N ASN A 3 14.03 -28.21 -25.56
CA ASN A 3 14.45 -26.85 -25.19
C ASN A 3 13.72 -26.41 -23.91
N TYR A 4 13.97 -27.10 -22.80
CA TYR A 4 13.41 -26.82 -21.47
C TYR A 4 14.36 -26.00 -20.57
N LEU A 5 15.25 -25.17 -21.14
CA LEU A 5 16.39 -24.59 -20.38
C LEU A 5 16.68 -23.10 -20.57
N VAL A 6 15.83 -22.32 -21.26
CA VAL A 6 16.11 -20.89 -21.47
C VAL A 6 14.83 -20.05 -21.43
N ASP A 7 14.17 -20.01 -20.28
CA ASP A 7 13.63 -18.77 -19.70
C ASP A 7 12.94 -19.15 -18.39
N GLY A 8 13.47 -18.65 -17.27
CA GLY A 8 12.86 -18.81 -15.95
C GLY A 8 11.46 -18.22 -15.97
N GLY A 9 10.53 -18.84 -15.23
CA GLY A 9 9.12 -18.45 -15.18
C GLY A 9 8.91 -16.98 -14.86
N SER A 10 8.91 -16.13 -15.88
CA SER A 10 8.51 -14.74 -15.81
C SER A 10 7.09 -14.65 -16.33
N LEU A 11 6.17 -14.53 -15.39
CA LEU A 11 4.98 -13.68 -15.44
C LEU A 11 4.77 -12.90 -16.77
N PRO A 12 3.65 -13.12 -17.50
CA PRO A 12 3.40 -12.50 -18.80
C PRO A 12 3.39 -10.96 -18.71
N ARG A 13 4.45 -10.32 -19.21
CA ARG A 13 4.60 -8.86 -19.23
C ARG A 13 4.03 -8.31 -20.54
N GLU A 14 2.72 -8.11 -20.59
CA GLU A 14 2.10 -7.43 -21.73
C GLU A 14 2.31 -5.89 -21.60
N PRO A 15 2.76 -5.18 -22.65
CA PRO A 15 3.00 -3.74 -22.58
C PRO A 15 1.69 -2.95 -22.42
N LEU A 16 1.69 -1.89 -21.59
CA LEU A 16 0.50 -1.06 -21.40
C LEU A 16 -0.03 -0.44 -22.72
N PRO A 17 -1.37 -0.32 -22.88
CA PRO A 17 -1.95 0.47 -23.95
C PRO A 17 -1.56 1.95 -23.81
N GLN A 18 -1.19 2.56 -24.94
CA GLN A 18 -0.59 3.90 -25.04
C GLN A 18 -1.55 5.07 -24.75
N SER A 19 -2.74 4.82 -24.17
CA SER A 19 -3.82 5.82 -24.04
C SER A 19 -3.74 6.71 -22.78
N VAL A 20 -2.75 6.52 -21.89
CA VAL A 20 -2.50 7.46 -20.78
C VAL A 20 -1.59 8.59 -21.28
N THR A 21 -2.15 9.50 -22.06
CA THR A 21 -1.48 10.71 -22.57
C THR A 21 -1.46 11.84 -21.53
N GLY A 22 -1.19 11.51 -20.27
CA GLY A 22 -1.01 12.49 -19.19
C GLY A 22 0.46 12.88 -19.05
N ARG A 23 0.75 14.16 -18.75
CA ARG A 23 2.10 14.58 -18.34
C ARG A 23 2.51 13.74 -17.12
N LEU A 24 3.73 13.20 -17.14
CA LEU A 24 4.27 12.52 -15.97
C LEU A 24 4.33 13.50 -14.78
N PRO A 25 3.90 13.11 -13.58
CA PRO A 25 4.01 13.96 -12.41
C PRO A 25 5.47 14.27 -12.11
N THR A 26 5.72 15.51 -11.71
CA THR A 26 7.02 15.96 -11.24
C THR A 26 7.32 15.38 -9.86
N LEU A 27 8.60 15.38 -9.46
CA LEU A 27 9.02 14.95 -8.13
C LEU A 27 8.25 15.70 -7.02
N ALA A 28 8.14 17.03 -7.14
CA ALA A 28 7.43 17.86 -6.16
C ALA A 28 5.94 17.49 -6.05
N GLU A 29 5.28 17.18 -7.19
CA GLU A 29 3.88 16.73 -7.19
C GLU A 29 3.71 15.37 -6.50
N LEU A 30 4.70 14.47 -6.62
CA LEU A 30 4.69 13.18 -5.93
C LEU A 30 4.94 13.31 -4.42
N GLU A 31 5.85 14.19 -4.02
CA GLU A 31 6.15 14.47 -2.61
C GLU A 31 4.94 15.10 -1.90
N ASP A 32 4.32 16.11 -2.54
CA ASP A 32 3.12 16.77 -2.03
C ASP A 32 1.95 15.78 -1.90
N TYR A 33 1.74 14.96 -2.94
CA TYR A 33 0.72 13.91 -2.89
C TYR A 33 0.98 12.90 -1.76
N ALA A 34 2.23 12.44 -1.59
CA ALA A 34 2.58 11.49 -0.53
C ALA A 34 2.33 12.08 0.86
N LEU A 35 2.70 13.34 1.07
CA LEU A 35 2.46 14.06 2.32
C LEU A 35 0.96 14.24 2.58
N GLU A 36 0.18 14.61 1.57
CA GLU A 36 -1.27 14.72 1.69
C GLU A 36 -1.93 13.37 2.04
N GLN A 37 -1.53 12.27 1.41
CA GLN A 37 -2.05 10.95 1.75
C GLN A 37 -1.69 10.56 3.19
N TRP A 38 -0.48 10.93 3.64
CA TRP A 38 -0.03 10.67 5.00
C TRP A 38 -0.86 11.45 6.03
N GLU A 39 -1.06 12.75 5.83
CA GLU A 39 -1.87 13.59 6.70
C GLU A 39 -3.32 13.10 6.78
N ARG A 40 -3.92 12.73 5.64
CA ARG A 40 -5.27 12.17 5.60
C ARG A 40 -5.38 10.87 6.40
N PHE A 41 -4.38 10.00 6.33
CA PHE A 41 -4.32 8.78 7.13
C PHE A 41 -4.27 9.10 8.64
N LEU A 42 -3.41 10.02 9.07
CA LEU A 42 -3.30 10.41 10.48
C LEU A 42 -4.59 11.08 10.99
N LEU A 43 -5.21 11.95 10.19
CA LEU A 43 -6.48 12.59 10.52
C LEU A 43 -7.60 11.56 10.69
N GLN A 44 -7.60 10.48 9.90
CA GLN A 44 -8.56 9.39 10.04
C GLN A 44 -8.34 8.58 11.32
N LEU A 45 -7.11 8.46 11.83
CA LEU A 45 -6.84 7.86 13.14
C LEU A 45 -7.37 8.72 14.29
N ILE A 46 -7.24 10.04 14.20
CA ILE A 46 -7.69 10.99 15.23
C ILE A 46 -9.23 11.14 15.20
N ASN A 47 -9.81 11.22 14.01
CA ASN A 47 -11.25 11.44 13.78
C ASN A 47 -11.95 10.17 13.29
N SER A 48 -11.65 9.02 13.90
CA SER A 48 -12.16 7.69 13.52
C SER A 48 -13.70 7.58 13.49
N SER A 49 -14.42 8.48 14.16
CA SER A 49 -15.89 8.53 14.21
C SER A 49 -16.54 9.36 13.09
N GLN A 50 -15.79 10.15 12.33
CA GLN A 50 -16.32 11.16 11.39
C GLN A 50 -15.85 10.98 9.93
N VAL A 51 -15.30 9.81 9.57
CA VAL A 51 -14.71 9.63 8.23
C VAL A 51 -15.73 9.12 7.21
N GLU A 52 -16.57 10.05 6.75
CA GLU A 52 -17.12 10.02 5.39
C GLU A 52 -16.35 11.04 4.54
N ARG A 53 -15.17 10.63 4.03
CA ARG A 53 -14.61 11.00 2.70
C ARG A 53 -13.10 10.77 2.60
N GLY A 54 -12.70 9.91 1.65
CA GLY A 54 -11.68 10.29 0.67
C GLY A 54 -10.19 10.02 0.99
N THR A 55 -9.84 8.87 1.57
CA THR A 55 -8.47 8.34 1.40
C THR A 55 -8.41 7.48 0.14
N SER A 56 -7.27 7.48 -0.56
CA SER A 56 -7.08 6.61 -1.73
C SER A 56 -6.94 5.12 -1.34
N PHE A 57 -6.92 4.81 -0.05
CA PHE A 57 -6.72 3.46 0.47
C PHE A 57 -8.01 2.65 0.42
N SER A 58 -7.89 1.38 0.04
CA SER A 58 -9.01 0.44 0.14
C SER A 58 -9.36 0.20 1.61
N SER A 59 -10.63 -0.15 1.88
CA SER A 59 -11.09 -0.46 3.24
C SER A 59 -10.29 -1.59 3.91
N SER A 60 -9.83 -2.57 3.12
CA SER A 60 -8.99 -3.68 3.60
C SER A 60 -7.59 -3.22 4.00
N MET A 61 -6.99 -2.35 3.21
CA MET A 61 -5.69 -1.76 3.52
C MET A 61 -5.77 -0.85 4.75
N MET A 62 -6.83 -0.06 4.86
CA MET A 62 -7.07 0.79 6.03
C MET A 62 -7.21 -0.05 7.31
N ARG A 63 -7.99 -1.14 7.28
CA ARG A 63 -8.09 -2.07 8.42
C ARG A 63 -6.74 -2.66 8.82
N THR A 64 -5.86 -2.91 7.85
CA THR A 64 -4.52 -3.41 8.12
C THR A 64 -3.67 -2.36 8.84
N PHE A 65 -3.62 -1.13 8.31
CA PHE A 65 -2.80 -0.06 8.88
C PHE A 65 -3.29 0.42 10.25
N GLN A 66 -4.59 0.34 10.49
CA GLN A 66 -5.20 0.73 11.77
C GLN A 66 -5.20 -0.41 12.81
N ARG A 67 -4.68 -1.59 12.47
CA ARG A 67 -4.65 -2.74 13.39
C ARG A 67 -3.86 -2.38 14.64
N GLY A 68 -4.50 -2.58 15.79
CA GLY A 68 -3.92 -2.26 17.10
C GLY A 68 -3.82 -0.77 17.42
N LEU A 69 -4.15 0.13 16.48
CA LEU A 69 -4.17 1.58 16.70
C LEU A 69 -5.55 2.05 17.17
N LEU A 70 -6.61 1.45 16.63
CA LEU A 70 -7.99 1.71 17.03
C LEU A 70 -8.58 0.49 17.74
N SER A 71 -9.32 0.76 18.81
CA SER A 71 -10.18 -0.22 19.48
C SER A 71 -11.57 -0.14 18.89
N SER A 72 -12.08 -1.28 18.44
CA SER A 72 -13.47 -1.43 18.04
C SER A 72 -14.15 -2.34 19.05
N ARG A 73 -15.15 -1.81 19.76
CA ARG A 73 -15.99 -2.57 20.68
C ARG A 73 -17.40 -2.52 20.14
N ASP A 74 -18.11 -3.65 20.13
CA ASP A 74 -19.44 -3.74 19.53
C ASP A 74 -20.37 -2.62 20.04
N GLY A 75 -20.81 -1.77 19.11
CA GLY A 75 -21.74 -0.66 19.37
C GLY A 75 -21.11 0.70 19.73
N GLU A 76 -19.79 0.80 19.88
CA GLU A 76 -19.11 2.09 20.11
C GLU A 76 -18.33 2.55 18.88
N ALA A 77 -18.25 3.88 18.68
CA ALA A 77 -17.36 4.46 17.69
C ALA A 77 -15.90 4.04 17.98
N PRO A 78 -15.08 3.74 16.96
CA PRO A 78 -13.71 3.31 17.18
C PRO A 78 -12.94 4.35 18.00
N LYS A 79 -12.25 3.93 19.05
CA LYS A 79 -11.47 4.82 19.93
C LYS A 79 -9.99 4.56 19.78
N LEU A 80 -9.19 5.63 19.79
CA LEU A 80 -7.74 5.53 19.76
C LEU A 80 -7.23 4.75 20.98
N THR A 81 -6.42 3.73 20.74
CA THR A 81 -5.77 2.93 21.79
C THR A 81 -4.54 3.64 22.32
N GLU A 82 -3.96 3.12 23.41
CA GLU A 82 -2.65 3.58 23.90
C GLU A 82 -1.57 3.48 22.81
N ASN A 83 -1.51 2.36 22.08
CA ASN A 83 -0.61 2.18 20.94
C ASN A 83 -0.89 3.17 19.81
N GLY A 84 -2.18 3.51 19.59
CA GLY A 84 -2.60 4.55 18.66
C GLY A 84 -2.06 5.93 19.04
N PHE A 85 -2.14 6.30 20.31
CA PHE A 85 -1.54 7.55 20.81
C PHE A 85 -0.02 7.54 20.68
N GLN A 86 0.65 6.44 21.04
CA GLN A 86 2.09 6.31 20.88
C GLN A 86 2.49 6.46 19.40
N PHE A 87 1.79 5.78 18.49
CA PHE A 87 2.01 5.88 17.05
C PHE A 87 1.96 7.33 16.55
N LEU A 88 0.97 8.12 16.98
CA LEU A 88 0.86 9.54 16.59
C LEU A 88 2.03 10.41 17.10
N LEU A 89 2.70 10.01 18.18
CA LEU A 89 3.83 10.74 18.77
C LEU A 89 5.20 10.32 18.21
N MET A 90 5.27 9.21 17.48
CA MET A 90 6.50 8.72 16.84
C MET A 90 6.94 9.64 15.69
N GLU A 91 8.23 9.63 15.36
CA GLU A 91 8.70 10.23 14.11
C GLU A 91 8.17 9.48 12.87
N THR A 92 8.04 10.20 11.75
CA THR A 92 7.47 9.66 10.49
C THR A 92 8.15 8.38 10.02
N ASN A 93 9.48 8.27 10.17
CA ASN A 93 10.21 7.07 9.78
C ASN A 93 9.78 5.84 10.60
N ALA A 94 9.58 5.99 11.90
CA ALA A 94 9.17 4.89 12.75
C ALA A 94 7.69 4.53 12.54
N GLN A 95 6.83 5.51 12.25
CA GLN A 95 5.46 5.28 11.80
C GLN A 95 5.42 4.46 10.50
N LEU A 96 6.25 4.80 9.51
CA LEU A 96 6.36 4.04 8.25
C LEU A 96 6.77 2.58 8.49
N TRP A 97 7.77 2.35 9.36
CA TRP A 97 8.18 0.99 9.71
C TRP A 97 7.09 0.20 10.42
N TYR A 98 6.29 0.82 11.27
CA TYR A 98 5.13 0.19 11.89
C TYR A 98 4.13 -0.27 10.81
N ILE A 99 3.77 0.63 9.89
CA ILE A 99 2.84 0.32 8.80
C ILE A 99 3.38 -0.79 7.90
N MET A 100 4.67 -0.74 7.52
CA MET A 100 5.31 -1.78 6.71
C MET A 100 5.26 -3.14 7.39
N ARG A 101 5.54 -3.20 8.69
CA ARG A 101 5.44 -4.44 9.47
C ARG A 101 4.02 -5.00 9.45
N GLU A 102 3.00 -4.17 9.73
CA GLU A 102 1.61 -4.62 9.72
C GLU A 102 1.16 -5.08 8.32
N TYR A 103 1.61 -4.39 7.28
CA TYR A 103 1.33 -4.76 5.90
C TYR A 103 1.93 -6.12 5.53
N ILE A 104 3.18 -6.39 5.92
CA ILE A 104 3.84 -7.68 5.69
C ILE A 104 3.20 -8.79 6.54
N SER A 105 2.93 -8.52 7.81
CA SER A 105 2.33 -9.48 8.76
C SER A 105 0.97 -9.98 8.26
N SER A 106 0.19 -9.10 7.66
CA SER A 106 -1.14 -9.40 7.10
C SER A 106 -1.11 -9.99 5.69
N ALA A 107 0.07 -10.20 5.06
CA ALA A 107 0.17 -10.72 3.69
C ALA A 107 -0.51 -12.08 3.52
N LYS A 108 -0.35 -12.98 4.49
CA LYS A 108 -0.97 -14.32 4.46
C LYS A 108 -2.49 -14.26 4.49
N GLU A 109 -3.08 -13.29 5.19
CA GLU A 109 -4.54 -13.08 5.22
C GLU A 109 -5.09 -12.69 3.84
N ARG A 110 -4.23 -12.18 2.94
CA ARG A 110 -4.56 -11.83 1.55
C ARG A 110 -4.09 -12.86 0.53
N GLY A 111 -3.56 -14.01 0.97
CA GLY A 111 -3.02 -15.03 0.08
C GLY A 111 -1.68 -14.65 -0.58
N VAL A 112 -0.98 -13.65 -0.07
CA VAL A 112 0.32 -13.20 -0.60
C VAL A 112 1.44 -13.79 0.26
N ASP A 113 2.48 -14.35 -0.37
CA ASP A 113 3.68 -14.79 0.35
C ASP A 113 4.44 -13.56 0.91
N PRO A 114 4.67 -13.48 2.24
CA PRO A 114 5.46 -12.41 2.82
C PRO A 114 6.84 -12.25 2.18
N MET A 115 7.48 -13.33 1.73
CA MET A 115 8.81 -13.27 1.10
C MET A 115 8.78 -12.58 -0.26
N GLU A 116 7.76 -12.87 -1.07
CA GLU A 116 7.52 -12.18 -2.34
C GLU A 116 7.24 -10.69 -2.11
N LEU A 117 6.41 -10.37 -1.10
CA LEU A 117 6.10 -8.98 -0.77
C LEU A 117 7.33 -8.20 -0.28
N ILE A 118 8.19 -8.80 0.55
CA ILE A 118 9.44 -8.18 0.99
C ILE A 118 10.36 -7.95 -0.21
N SER A 119 10.48 -8.93 -1.10
CA SER A 119 11.31 -8.82 -2.30
C SER A 119 10.84 -7.65 -3.18
N PHE A 120 9.52 -7.51 -3.35
CA PHE A 120 8.89 -6.41 -4.05
C PHE A 120 9.12 -5.04 -3.40
N LEU A 121 9.00 -4.94 -2.06
CA LEU A 121 9.26 -3.69 -1.34
C LEU A 121 10.73 -3.26 -1.46
N LEU A 122 11.66 -4.22 -1.43
CA LEU A 122 13.07 -3.95 -1.66
C LEU A 122 13.33 -3.52 -3.10
N GLU A 123 12.76 -4.19 -4.09
CA GLU A 123 12.83 -3.78 -5.49
C GLU A 123 12.35 -2.33 -5.67
N LEU A 124 11.19 -1.98 -5.10
CA LEU A 124 10.66 -0.61 -5.06
C LEU A 124 11.63 0.39 -4.44
N SER A 125 12.35 0.00 -3.39
CA SER A 125 13.31 0.89 -2.71
C SER A 125 14.53 1.24 -3.57
N PHE A 126 14.87 0.41 -4.56
CA PHE A 126 15.98 0.64 -5.49
C PHE A 126 15.55 1.33 -6.80
N HIS A 127 14.25 1.50 -7.03
CA HIS A 127 13.78 2.22 -8.19
C HIS A 127 14.01 3.73 -8.04
N THR A 128 14.67 4.33 -9.03
CA THR A 128 14.80 5.79 -9.12
C THR A 128 13.42 6.42 -9.32
N LEU A 129 13.03 7.25 -8.36
CA LEU A 129 11.79 8.01 -8.32
C LEU A 129 11.59 8.76 -9.66
N GLY A 130 10.49 8.44 -10.37
CA GLY A 130 10.16 8.99 -11.69
C GLY A 130 10.28 8.02 -12.88
N ALA A 131 10.89 6.83 -12.71
CA ALA A 131 10.89 5.79 -13.76
C ALA A 131 9.66 4.86 -13.70
N VAL A 132 8.94 4.88 -12.57
CA VAL A 132 7.80 3.97 -12.32
C VAL A 132 6.52 4.58 -12.87
N SER A 133 6.37 4.56 -14.20
CA SER A 133 5.07 4.83 -14.81
C SER A 133 4.71 3.87 -15.95
N LYS A 134 5.45 2.78 -16.16
CA LYS A 134 5.19 1.89 -17.31
C LYS A 134 5.12 0.39 -17.06
N THR A 135 5.30 -0.11 -15.83
CA THR A 135 5.33 -1.58 -15.63
C THR A 135 4.54 -2.07 -14.42
N PHE A 136 4.27 -1.22 -13.44
CA PHE A 136 3.92 -1.72 -12.10
C PHE A 136 2.42 -1.67 -11.73
N LEU A 137 1.63 -0.82 -12.40
CA LEU A 137 0.19 -0.68 -12.10
C LEU A 137 -0.69 -1.79 -12.69
N VAL A 138 -0.18 -2.59 -13.62
CA VAL A 138 -0.97 -3.63 -14.32
C VAL A 138 -1.09 -4.92 -13.51
N TYR A 139 -0.15 -5.18 -12.60
CA TYR A 139 -0.11 -6.43 -11.84
C TYR A 139 -1.18 -6.54 -10.76
N HIS A 140 -1.48 -5.44 -10.06
CA HIS A 140 -2.33 -5.51 -8.86
C HIS A 140 -3.83 -5.34 -9.14
N VAL A 141 -4.20 -4.73 -10.27
CA VAL A 141 -5.61 -4.53 -10.65
C VAL A 141 -6.24 -5.82 -11.19
N ASN A 142 -5.50 -6.63 -11.94
CA ASN A 142 -6.06 -7.84 -12.57
C ASN A 142 -6.32 -8.99 -11.58
N HIS A 143 -5.58 -9.09 -10.47
CA HIS A 143 -5.78 -10.16 -9.49
C HIS A 143 -7.01 -9.96 -8.57
N LEU A 144 -7.61 -8.77 -8.56
CA LEU A 144 -8.84 -8.50 -7.80
C LEU A 144 -10.11 -8.75 -8.61
N GLN A 145 -9.99 -9.08 -9.90
CA GLN A 145 -11.14 -9.20 -10.81
C GLN A 145 -11.39 -10.64 -11.32
N THR A 146 -10.57 -11.61 -10.90
CA THR A 146 -10.67 -13.02 -11.36
C THR A 146 -11.20 -14.00 -10.31
N GLU A 147 -11.61 -13.53 -9.13
CA GLU A 147 -12.30 -14.35 -8.13
C GLU A 147 -13.82 -14.06 -8.19
N GLN A 148 -14.45 -14.45 -9.30
CA GLN A 148 -15.90 -14.63 -9.40
C GLN A 148 -16.22 -15.99 -10.01
#